data_AF-A0A1D7TGE8-F1
#
_entry.id   AF-A0A1D7TGE8-F1
#
_cell.length_a   1.000
_cell.length_b   1.000
_cell.length_c   1.000
_cell.angle_alpha   90.00
_cell.angle_beta   90.00
_cell.angle_gamma   90.00
#
_symmetry.space_group_name_H-M   'P 1'
#
loop_
_entity.id
_entity.type
_entity.pdbx_description
1 polymer ?
#
loop_
_entity_poly.entity_id
_entity_poly.type
_entity_poly.pdbx_seq_one_letter_code
_entity_poly.pdbx_strand_id
1 'polypeptide(L)'
;MAVKITDICIACGACIDECPVEAIVDDSDNPTGADIYYVYADKCVECVGHHDAPACAEACPTEGCIVWDAPYPGQPSRDEIGADLRKGTTPCAE
;
A
#
# COMPACT_ATOMS: atom_id res chain seq x y z
N MET A 1 -2.02 -9.89 4.65
CA MET A 1 -1.32 -8.84 5.43
C MET A 1 -1.01 -7.70 4.46
N ALA A 2 -0.71 -6.51 4.96
CA ALA A 2 -0.35 -5.38 4.10
C ALA A 2 0.89 -4.68 4.64
N VAL A 3 1.58 -3.95 3.78
CA VAL A 3 2.55 -2.96 4.25
C VAL A 3 1.80 -1.71 4.72
N LYS A 4 2.39 -0.98 5.67
CA LYS A 4 1.98 0.36 6.05
C LYS A 4 3.15 1.33 5.91
N ILE A 5 2.79 2.59 5.70
CA ILE A 5 3.73 3.70 5.69
C ILE A 5 3.69 4.36 7.07
N THR A 6 4.87 4.63 7.61
CA THR A 6 5.04 5.24 8.92
C THR A 6 5.17 6.77 8.83
N ASP A 7 5.24 7.43 9.97
CA ASP A 7 5.34 8.88 10.11
C ASP A 7 6.68 9.48 9.64
N ILE A 8 7.68 8.64 9.32
CA ILE A 8 8.95 9.09 8.75
C ILE A 8 8.90 9.28 7.22
N CYS A 9 7.72 9.11 6.62
CA CYS A 9 7.51 9.38 5.19
C CYS A 9 7.85 10.84 4.85
N ILE A 10 8.52 11.03 3.71
CA ILE A 10 8.93 12.35 3.21
C ILE A 10 8.16 12.76 1.93
N ALA A 11 7.06 12.07 1.62
CA ALA A 11 6.20 12.34 0.46
C ALA A 11 6.98 12.48 -0.88
N CYS A 12 7.96 11.60 -1.13
CA CYS A 12 8.87 11.71 -2.28
C CYS A 12 8.35 11.12 -3.60
N GLY A 13 7.20 10.43 -3.60
CA GLY A 13 6.61 9.80 -4.80
C GLY A 13 7.13 8.40 -5.14
N ALA A 14 8.31 8.00 -4.65
CA ALA A 14 9.01 6.81 -5.14
C ALA A 14 8.24 5.48 -5.00
N CYS A 15 7.39 5.33 -3.98
CA CYS A 15 6.66 4.08 -3.78
C CYS A 15 5.35 3.97 -4.57
N ILE A 16 4.80 5.08 -5.07
CA ILE A 16 3.49 5.11 -5.75
C ILE A 16 3.58 4.35 -7.07
N ASP A 17 4.58 4.69 -7.90
CA ASP A 17 4.77 4.11 -9.23
C ASP A 17 5.19 2.63 -9.19
N GLU A 18 5.75 2.19 -8.06
CA GLU A 18 6.25 0.83 -7.88
C GLU A 18 5.17 -0.14 -7.39
N CYS A 19 4.01 0.36 -6.96
CA CYS A 19 2.92 -0.50 -6.51
C CYS A 19 2.19 -1.11 -7.74
N PRO A 20 2.26 -2.44 -7.97
CA PRO A 20 1.70 -3.05 -9.18
C PRO A 20 0.16 -3.03 -9.24
N VAL A 21 -0.49 -2.65 -8.13
CA VAL A 21 -1.94 -2.65 -7.94
C VAL A 21 -2.45 -1.30 -7.41
N GLU A 22 -1.62 -0.25 -7.51
CA GLU A 22 -2.01 1.13 -7.16
C GLU A 22 -2.63 1.23 -5.75
N ALA A 23 -2.13 0.45 -4.79
CA ALA A 23 -2.63 0.42 -3.42
C ALA A 23 -2.18 1.63 -2.59
N ILE A 24 -1.24 2.42 -3.10
CA ILE A 24 -0.62 3.55 -2.40
C ILE A 24 -1.15 4.84 -2.99
N VAL A 25 -1.59 5.76 -2.12
CA VAL A 25 -1.99 7.12 -2.49
C VAL A 25 -1.09 8.14 -1.81
N ASP A 26 -0.99 9.32 -2.42
CA ASP A 26 -0.23 10.43 -1.86
C ASP A 26 -0.92 11.07 -0.64
N ASP A 27 -0.25 12.05 -0.03
CA ASP A 27 -0.71 12.76 1.16
C ASP A 27 -2.03 13.53 0.94
N SER A 28 -2.31 14.01 -0.27
CA SER A 28 -3.54 14.76 -0.57
C SER A 28 -4.76 13.85 -0.63
N ASP A 29 -4.57 12.59 -1.03
CA ASP A 29 -5.61 11.55 -1.11
C ASP A 29 -5.61 10.62 0.12
N ASN A 30 -4.83 10.93 1.15
CA ASN A 30 -4.79 10.13 2.37
C ASN A 30 -6.13 10.24 3.16
N PRO A 31 -6.88 9.13 3.35
CA PRO A 31 -8.18 9.15 4.02
C PRO A 31 -8.09 9.49 5.51
N THR A 32 -6.92 9.36 6.15
CA THR A 32 -6.73 9.78 7.54
C THR A 32 -6.39 11.26 7.68
N GLY A 33 -6.15 11.96 6.56
CA GLY A 33 -5.72 13.37 6.53
C GLY A 33 -4.32 13.61 7.10
N ALA A 34 -3.46 12.60 7.11
CA ALA A 34 -2.07 12.74 7.54
C ALA A 34 -1.18 13.16 6.36
N ASP A 35 -0.19 14.00 6.61
CA ASP A 35 0.79 14.48 5.62
C ASP A 35 1.84 13.42 5.24
N ILE A 36 1.40 12.17 5.07
CA ILE A 36 2.18 11.02 4.66
C ILE A 36 1.39 10.21 3.65
N TYR A 37 2.08 9.39 2.86
CA TYR A 37 1.42 8.49 1.93
C TYR A 37 0.68 7.40 2.68
N TYR A 38 -0.38 6.88 2.04
CA TYR A 38 -1.27 5.89 2.65
C TYR A 38 -1.37 4.64 1.81
N VAL A 39 -1.42 3.48 2.47
CA VAL A 39 -1.60 2.18 1.82
C VAL A 39 -2.99 1.65 2.13
N TYR A 40 -3.79 1.41 1.10
CA TYR A 40 -5.02 0.66 1.19
C TYR A 40 -4.70 -0.82 1.43
N ALA A 41 -4.78 -1.25 2.69
CA ALA A 41 -4.42 -2.60 3.10
C ALA A 41 -5.33 -3.70 2.53
N ASP A 42 -6.52 -3.32 2.09
CA ASP A 42 -7.50 -4.12 1.36
C ASP A 42 -7.21 -4.20 -0.16
N LYS A 43 -6.24 -3.43 -0.67
CA LYS A 43 -5.69 -3.55 -2.03
C LYS A 43 -4.33 -4.21 -2.08
N CYS A 44 -3.54 -4.05 -1.03
CA CYS A 44 -2.17 -4.55 -0.99
C CYS A 44 -2.14 -6.07 -1.21
N VAL A 45 -1.48 -6.51 -2.29
CA VAL A 45 -1.32 -7.94 -2.63
C VAL A 45 0.01 -8.52 -2.16
N GLU A 46 0.73 -7.82 -1.29
CA GLU A 46 2.06 -8.22 -0.80
C GLU A 46 3.08 -8.40 -1.95
N CYS A 47 2.84 -7.71 -3.08
CA CYS A 47 3.54 -7.88 -4.36
C CYS A 47 3.53 -9.31 -4.96
N VAL A 48 2.75 -10.24 -4.42
CA VAL A 48 2.78 -11.63 -4.90
C VAL A 48 2.24 -11.73 -6.33
N GLY A 49 3.01 -12.40 -7.19
CA GLY A 49 2.74 -12.50 -8.63
C GLY A 49 3.32 -11.34 -9.44
N HIS A 50 3.96 -10.36 -8.80
CA HIS A 50 4.61 -9.22 -9.44
C HIS A 50 6.10 -9.12 -9.09
N HIS A 51 6.45 -9.24 -7.80
CA HIS A 51 7.82 -9.16 -7.28
C HIS A 51 8.05 -10.17 -6.14
N ASP A 52 9.31 -10.50 -5.86
CA ASP A 52 9.69 -11.42 -4.76
C ASP A 52 9.61 -10.77 -3.37
N ALA A 53 9.59 -9.44 -3.32
CA ALA A 53 9.53 -8.62 -2.11
C ALA A 53 8.69 -7.34 -2.37
N PRO A 54 8.30 -6.59 -1.33
CA PRO A 54 7.54 -5.34 -1.51
C PRO A 54 8.33 -4.30 -2.29
N ALA A 55 8.01 -4.10 -3.57
CA ALA A 55 8.70 -3.15 -4.45
C ALA A 55 8.67 -1.71 -3.90
N CYS A 56 7.56 -1.31 -3.28
CA CYS A 56 7.43 -0.02 -2.62
C CYS A 56 8.45 0.18 -1.48
N ALA A 57 8.75 -0.87 -0.71
CA ALA A 57 9.71 -0.78 0.39
C ALA A 57 11.15 -0.70 -0.13
N GLU A 58 11.47 -1.46 -1.18
CA GLU A 58 12.80 -1.43 -1.83
C GLU A 58 13.08 -0.10 -2.53
N ALA A 59 12.05 0.54 -3.09
CA ALA A 59 12.17 1.84 -3.74
C ALA A 59 12.17 3.02 -2.75
N CYS A 60 11.79 2.81 -1.50
CA CYS A 60 11.69 3.88 -0.52
C CYS A 60 13.10 4.36 -0.10
N PRO A 61 13.46 5.64 -0.31
CA PRO A 61 14.79 6.15 0.08
C PRO A 61 14.95 6.30 1.60
N THR A 62 13.85 6.24 2.35
CA THR A 62 13.84 6.32 3.81
C THR A 62 13.73 4.92 4.40
N GLU A 63 14.84 4.41 4.92
CA GLU A 63 14.90 3.09 5.54
C GLU A 63 13.93 2.97 6.73
N GLY A 64 13.18 1.88 6.79
CA GLY A 64 12.17 1.64 7.83
C GLY A 64 10.86 2.44 7.66
N CYS A 65 10.71 3.20 6.57
CA CYS A 65 9.49 3.97 6.32
C CYS A 65 8.30 3.07 6.01
N ILE A 66 8.51 2.03 5.22
CA ILE A 66 7.50 1.05 4.82
C ILE A 66 7.77 -0.26 5.55
N VAL A 67 6.80 -0.68 6.37
CA VAL A 67 6.92 -1.87 7.22
C VAL A 67 5.69 -2.76 7.08
N TRP A 68 5.84 -4.04 7.41
CA TRP A 68 4.70 -4.94 7.52
C TRP A 68 3.76 -4.50 8.65
N ASP A 69 2.47 -4.41 8.34
CA ASP A 69 1.43 -4.20 9.35
C ASP A 69 0.86 -5.53 9.85
N ALA A 70 0.26 -5.48 11.04
CA ALA A 70 -0.43 -6.63 11.60
C ALA A 70 -1.72 -6.92 10.82
N PRO A 71 -2.11 -8.20 10.63
CA PRO A 71 -3.41 -8.52 10.07
C PRO A 71 -4.52 -7.99 10.99
N TYR A 72 -5.50 -7.26 10.44
CA TYR A 72 -6.67 -6.78 11.18
C TYR A 72 -7.93 -7.59 10.84
N PRO A 73 -8.88 -7.73 11.78
CA PRO A 73 -10.15 -8.41 11.52
C PRO A 73 -10.94 -7.72 10.41
N GLY A 74 -11.38 -8.48 9.40
CA GLY A 74 -12.11 -7.95 8.25
C GLY A 74 -11.23 -7.49 7.08
N GLN A 75 -9.89 -7.62 7.18
CA GLN A 75 -9.03 -7.47 6.02
C GLN A 75 -9.32 -8.61 5.02
N PRO A 76 -9.66 -8.31 3.75
CA PRO A 76 -9.86 -9.35 2.74
C PRO A 76 -8.55 -10.10 2.52
N SER A 77 -8.64 -11.42 2.34
CA SER A 77 -7.48 -12.19 1.91
C SER A 77 -7.09 -11.82 0.49
N ARG A 78 -5.82 -12.02 0.14
CA ARG A 78 -5.32 -11.76 -1.21
C ARG A 78 -6.14 -12.48 -2.29
N ASP A 79 -6.65 -13.67 -1.98
CA ASP A 79 -7.46 -14.49 -2.89
C ASP A 79 -8.88 -13.92 -3.09
N GLU A 80 -9.35 -13.09 -2.16
CA GLU A 80 -10.65 -12.40 -2.23
C GLU A 80 -10.57 -11.05 -2.97
N ILE A 81 -9.38 -10.45 -3.07
CA ILE A 81 -9.17 -9.20 -3.82
C ILE A 81 -9.06 -9.56 -5.32
N GLY A 82 -10.13 -9.42 -6.09
CA GLY A 82 -10.14 -9.68 -7.54
C GLY A 82 -9.21 -8.76 -8.35
N ALA A 83 -8.89 -9.12 -9.60
CA ALA A 83 -8.05 -8.30 -10.50
C ALA A 83 -8.68 -6.94 -10.85
N ASP A 84 -10.01 -6.86 -10.74
CA ASP A 84 -10.86 -5.68 -10.86
C ASP A 84 -10.74 -4.75 -9.64
N LEU A 85 -10.62 -5.32 -8.43
CA LEU A 85 -10.46 -4.56 -7.18
C LEU A 85 -9.02 -4.05 -6.99
N ARG A 86 -8.04 -4.69 -7.64
CA ARG A 86 -6.62 -4.30 -7.65
C ARG A 86 -6.28 -3.08 -8.52
N LYS A 87 -7.28 -2.39 -9.09
CA LYS A 87 -7.05 -1.28 -10.04
C LYS A 87 -7.92 -0.08 -9.65
N GLY A 88 -7.30 1.08 -9.46
CA GLY A 88 -7.99 2.33 -9.11
C GLY A 88 -7.60 2.91 -7.75
N THR A 89 -8.22 4.03 -7.36
CA THR A 89 -7.89 4.80 -6.14
C THR A 89 -8.86 4.58 -4.96
N THR A 90 -9.95 3.83 -5.16
CA THR A 90 -10.97 3.55 -4.12
C THR A 90 -10.76 2.18 -3.47
N PRO A 91 -10.82 2.04 -2.13
CA PRO A 91 -10.68 0.74 -1.44
C PRO A 91 -11.60 -0.36 -2.02
N CYS A 92 -11.13 -1.61 -1.95
CA CYS A 92 -11.81 -2.83 -2.39
C CYS A 92 -12.99 -3.22 -1.49
N ALA A 93 -13.05 -2.70 -0.28
CA ALA A 93 -14.11 -2.97 0.68
C ALA A 93 -15.19 -1.86 0.62
N GLU A 94 -16.45 -2.28 0.44
CA GLU A 94 -17.65 -1.47 0.70
C GLU A 94 -17.98 -1.43 2.20
#